data_AF-A0A7V0NNN0-F1
#
_entry.id   AF-A0A7V0NNN0-F1
#
_cell.length_a   1.000
_cell.length_b   1.000
_cell.length_c   1.000
_cell.angle_alpha   90.00
_cell.angle_beta   90.00
_cell.angle_gamma   90.00
#
_symmetry.space_group_name_H-M   'P 1'
#
loop_
_entity.id
_entity.type
_entity.pdbx_description
1 polymer ?
#
loop_
_entity_poly.entity_id
_entity_poly.type
_entity_poly.pdbx_seq_one_letter_code
_entity_poly.pdbx_strand_id
1 'polypeptide(L)' 'MSDTMKGQRLRGGVRPSRRYSEGRVCEERDCTTKISMYNRREFCHAHAPVRFPRVRGRILPEGT' A
#
# COMPACT_ATOMS: atom_id res chain seq x y z
N MET A 1 -45.16 27.19 -13.05
CA MET A 1 -44.42 25.90 -12.99
C MET A 1 -43.05 26.20 -12.44
N SER A 2 -42.79 25.91 -11.17
CA SER A 2 -41.52 26.21 -10.50
C SER A 2 -40.52 25.10 -10.79
N ASP A 3 -39.61 25.38 -11.72
CA ASP A 3 -38.53 24.48 -12.07
C ASP A 3 -37.52 24.44 -10.92
N THR A 4 -37.65 23.43 -10.06
CA THR A 4 -36.86 23.32 -8.84
C THR A 4 -35.55 22.63 -9.20
N MET A 5 -34.44 23.37 -9.20
CA MET A 5 -33.12 22.80 -9.45
C MET A 5 -32.84 21.69 -8.42
N LYS A 6 -32.73 20.44 -8.88
CA LYS A 6 -32.38 19.30 -8.02
C LYS A 6 -30.91 18.95 -8.22
N GLY A 7 -30.13 19.03 -7.14
CA GLY A 7 -28.73 18.59 -7.14
C GLY A 7 -28.63 17.09 -7.43
N GLN A 8 -27.71 16.71 -8.33
CA GLN A 8 -27.44 15.31 -8.64
C GLN A 8 -26.60 14.68 -7.52
N ARG A 9 -27.12 13.63 -6.86
CA ARG A 9 -26.31 12.85 -5.92
C ARG A 9 -25.14 12.22 -6.67
N LEU A 10 -23.91 12.46 -6.20
CA LEU A 10 -22.72 11.78 -6.67
C LEU A 10 -22.90 10.27 -6.43
N ARG A 11 -23.25 9.54 -7.50
CA ARG A 11 -23.36 8.08 -7.49
C ARG A 11 -22.01 7.51 -7.87
N GLY A 12 -21.28 7.08 -6.85
CA GLY A 12 -19.94 6.51 -7.02
C GLY A 12 -19.23 6.53 -5.69
N GLY A 13 -19.37 5.45 -4.92
CA GLY A 13 -18.53 5.25 -3.76
C GLY A 13 -17.10 5.08 -4.22
N VAL A 14 -16.17 5.82 -3.61
CA VAL A 14 -14.73 5.57 -3.77
C VAL A 14 -14.51 4.09 -3.53
N ARG A 15 -13.90 3.39 -4.49
CA ARG A 15 -13.60 1.96 -4.37
C ARG A 15 -12.93 1.71 -3.01
N PRO A 16 -13.42 0.75 -2.20
CA PRO A 16 -12.79 0.44 -0.92
C PRO A 16 -11.30 0.13 -1.09
N SER A 17 -10.51 0.48 -0.08
CA SER A 17 -9.09 0.14 -0.05
C SER A 17 -8.90 -1.37 -0.23
N ARG A 18 -7.85 -1.75 -0.96
CA ARG A 18 -7.53 -3.16 -1.19
C ARG A 18 -7.19 -3.82 0.15
N ARG A 19 -7.90 -4.92 0.45
CA ARG A 19 -7.68 -5.75 1.63
C ARG A 19 -6.98 -7.05 1.22
N TYR A 20 -6.17 -7.57 2.12
CA TYR A 20 -5.49 -8.86 2.04
C TYR A 20 -6.02 -9.78 3.15
N SER A 21 -5.65 -11.06 3.13
CA SER A 21 -6.15 -12.04 4.10
C SER A 21 -5.94 -11.59 5.55
N GLU A 22 -6.94 -11.90 6.37
CA GLU A 22 -6.99 -11.59 7.79
C GLU A 22 -6.13 -12.60 8.57
N GLY A 23 -5.67 -12.19 9.76
CA GLY A 23 -4.90 -13.07 10.65
C GLY A 23 -3.47 -13.39 10.22
N ARG A 24 -2.93 -12.70 9.20
CA ARG A 24 -1.53 -12.91 8.77
C ARG A 24 -0.53 -12.53 9.86
N VAL A 25 0.51 -13.35 9.95
CA VAL A 25 1.66 -13.17 10.84
C VAL A 25 2.91 -13.04 9.98
N CYS A 26 3.94 -12.38 10.49
CA CYS A 26 5.24 -12.32 9.87
C CYS A 26 5.78 -13.71 9.53
N GLU A 27 6.33 -13.87 8.33
CA GLU A 27 6.92 -15.14 7.89
C GLU A 27 8.30 -15.44 8.51
N GLU A 28 8.92 -14.45 9.15
CA GLU A 28 10.18 -14.63 9.89
C GLU A 28 10.05 -15.64 11.04
N ARG A 29 11.10 -16.44 11.25
CA ARG A 29 11.13 -17.43 12.33
C ARG A 29 11.00 -16.73 13.68
N ASP A 30 10.16 -17.31 14.54
CA ASP A 30 9.90 -16.81 15.90
C ASP A 30 9.28 -15.40 15.97
N CYS A 31 8.78 -14.85 14.85
CA CYS A 31 8.10 -13.57 14.85
C CYS A 31 6.58 -13.74 14.94
N THR A 32 5.99 -13.34 16.07
CA THR A 32 4.53 -13.40 16.30
C THR A 32 3.78 -12.13 15.88
N THR A 33 4.45 -11.22 15.15
CA THR A 33 3.88 -9.91 14.80
C THR A 33 2.76 -10.06 13.78
N LYS A 34 1.56 -9.59 14.15
CA LYS A 34 0.39 -9.57 13.25
C LYS A 34 0.54 -8.49 12.18
N ILE A 35 0.28 -8.89 10.93
CA ILE A 35 0.31 -8.00 9.77
C ILE A 35 -1.08 -7.43 9.54
N SER A 36 -1.16 -6.11 9.36
CA SER A 36 -2.42 -5.43 9.05
C SER A 36 -3.03 -5.95 7.74
N MET A 37 -4.37 -6.01 7.69
CA MET A 37 -5.14 -6.41 6.51
C MET A 37 -4.86 -5.55 5.27
N TYR A 38 -4.28 -4.35 5.42
CA TYR A 38 -3.94 -3.46 4.31
C TYR A 38 -2.51 -3.63 3.81
N ASN A 39 -1.63 -4.31 4.56
CA ASN A 39 -0.24 -4.48 4.19
C ASN A 39 -0.08 -5.71 3.28
N ARG A 40 0.36 -5.53 2.04
CA ARG A 40 0.56 -6.64 1.10
C ARG A 40 1.73 -7.56 1.48
N ARG A 41 2.70 -7.09 2.25
CA ARG A 41 3.94 -7.80 2.52
C ARG A 41 3.72 -9.04 3.40
N GLU A 42 4.63 -9.99 3.26
CA GLU A 42 4.71 -11.24 4.06
C GLU A 42 5.49 -11.03 5.37
N PHE A 43 6.33 -10.01 5.43
CA PHE A 43 7.13 -9.65 6.60
C PHE A 43 6.58 -8.43 7.33
N CYS A 44 6.83 -8.38 8.65
CA CYS A 44 6.51 -7.22 9.47
C CYS A 44 7.42 -6.02 9.13
N HIS A 45 7.17 -4.86 9.75
CA HIS A 45 7.96 -3.65 9.50
C HIS A 45 9.44 -3.80 9.90
N ALA A 46 9.76 -4.65 10.88
CA ALA A 46 11.13 -4.92 11.34
C ALA A 46 11.89 -5.89 10.41
N HIS A 47 11.20 -6.89 9.85
CA HIS A 47 11.79 -7.90 8.95
C HIS A 47 11.58 -7.58 7.47
N ALA A 48 11.04 -6.41 7.15
CA ALA A 48 10.84 -6.02 5.77
C ALA A 48 12.21 -5.90 5.06
N PRO A 49 12.39 -6.52 3.88
CA PRO A 49 13.64 -6.42 3.15
C PRO A 49 13.92 -4.96 2.77
N VAL A 50 15.15 -4.51 3.03
CA VAL A 50 15.60 -3.16 2.65
C VAL A 50 15.66 -3.09 1.13
N ARG A 51 14.82 -2.23 0.54
CA ARG A 51 14.82 -1.96 -0.90
C ARG A 51 15.29 -0.54 -1.13
N PHE A 52 16.46 -0.40 -1.74
CA PHE A 52 16.95 0.89 -2.19
C PHE A 52 16.16 1.31 -3.43
N PRO A 53 15.56 2.52 -3.44
CA PRO A 53 14.92 3.02 -4.64
C PRO A 53 15.96 3.16 -5.75
N ARG A 54 15.53 3.01 -7.01
CA ARG A 54 16.38 3.40 -8.14
C ARG A 54 16.55 4.92 -8.08
N VAL A 55 17.72 5.37 -7.64
CA VAL A 55 18.09 6.78 -7.72
C VAL A 55 18.10 7.20 -9.19
N ARG A 56 17.54 8.37 -9.50
CA ARG A 56 17.60 8.92 -10.85
C ARG A 56 19.04 9.39 -11.10
N GLY A 57 19.71 8.81 -12.09
CA GLY A 57 21.08 9.15 -12.46
C GLY A 57 21.72 8.08 -13.33
N ARG A 58 22.82 8.42 -14.01
CA ARG A 58 23.71 7.42 -14.63
C ARG A 58 24.73 6.99 -13.57
N ILE A 59 24.98 5.69 -13.45
CA ILE A 59 26.12 5.18 -12.69
C ILE A 59 27.36 5.54 -13.53
N LEU A 60 28.08 6.57 -13.13
CA LEU A 60 29.37 6.89 -13.73
C LEU A 60 30.40 5.91 -13.15
N PRO A 61 31.24 5.27 -13.98
CA PRO A 61 32.37 4.51 -13.47
C PRO A 61 33.30 5.45 -12.71
N GLU A 62 33.85 4.99 -11.58
CA GLU A 62 34.84 5.76 -10.83
C GLU A 62 36.09 5.94 -11.70
N GLY A 63 36.30 7.16 -12.22
CA GLY A 63 37.52 7.51 -12.97
C GLY A 63 37.32 8.07 -14.39
N THR A 64 36.30 8.91 -14.62
CA THR A 64 36.26 9.80 -15.81
C THR A 64 36.08 11.24 -15.41
#